data_AF-A0AAE0C2Z7-F1
#
_entry.id   AF-A0AAE0C2Z7-F1
#
_cell.length_a   1.000
_cell.length_b   1.000
_cell.length_c   1.000
_cell.angle_alpha   90.00
_cell.angle_beta   90.00
_cell.angle_gamma   90.00
#
_symmetry.space_group_name_H-M   'P 1'
#
loop_
_entity.id
_entity.type
_entity.pdbx_description
1 polymer ?
#
loop_
_entity_poly.entity_id
_entity_poly.type
_entity_poly.pdbx_seq_one_letter_code
_entity_poly.pdbx_strand_id
1 'polypeptide(L)'
;MESFKTLARGKRLAIFLGYDGTLTPIVKDPDRAFMSDESRASVKLLASQVPTAIISGRCLEKVVGFVQLEELFYAVSAYTIATSIPRFGTP
;
A
#
# COMPACT_ATOMS: atom_id res chain seq x y z
N MET A 1 -13.43 -5.49 15.71
CA MET A 1 -13.86 -5.18 14.34
C MET A 1 -15.04 -4.21 14.28
N GLU A 2 -16.09 -4.40 15.11
CA GLU A 2 -17.30 -3.57 15.11
C GLU A 2 -17.08 -2.06 15.33
N SER A 3 -16.09 -1.69 16.14
CA SER A 3 -15.77 -0.27 16.39
C SER A 3 -15.27 0.44 15.13
N PHE A 4 -14.38 -0.18 14.35
CA PHE A 4 -13.87 0.43 13.10
C PHE A 4 -14.98 0.63 12.07
N LYS A 5 -15.80 -0.39 11.83
CA LYS A 5 -16.93 -0.31 10.90
C LYS A 5 -17.91 0.79 11.29
N THR A 6 -18.18 0.94 12.58
CA THR A 6 -19.05 2.00 13.11
C THR A 6 -18.44 3.38 12.90
N LEU A 7 -17.14 3.55 13.21
CA LEU A 7 -16.44 4.83 13.04
C LEU A 7 -16.25 5.24 11.58
N ALA A 8 -16.16 4.27 10.67
CA ALA A 8 -16.00 4.47 9.23
C ALA A 8 -17.33 4.72 8.49
N ARG A 9 -18.47 4.38 9.09
CA ARG A 9 -19.78 4.47 8.43
C ARG A 9 -20.06 5.89 7.94
N GLY A 10 -20.37 6.03 6.65
CA GLY A 10 -20.70 7.31 6.01
C GLY A 10 -19.49 8.22 5.73
N LYS A 11 -18.26 7.77 5.97
CA LYS A 11 -17.03 8.55 5.71
C LYS A 11 -16.33 8.07 4.44
N ARG A 12 -15.66 9.00 3.77
CA ARG A 12 -14.68 8.66 2.73
C ARG A 12 -13.37 8.27 3.41
N LEU A 13 -12.92 7.04 3.17
CA LEU A 13 -11.68 6.52 3.72
C LEU A 13 -10.54 6.68 2.72
N ALA A 14 -9.35 6.93 3.25
CA ALA A 14 -8.07 6.71 2.56
C ALA A 14 -7.20 5.88 3.50
N ILE A 15 -6.47 4.92 2.96
CA ILE A 15 -5.65 3.99 3.75
C ILE A 15 -4.19 4.19 3.40
N PHE A 16 -3.36 4.25 4.43
CA PHE A 16 -1.90 4.39 4.31
C PHE A 16 -1.27 3.22 5.04
N LEU A 17 -0.46 2.43 4.33
CA LEU A 17 0.17 1.22 4.85
C LEU A 17 1.68 1.40 4.87
N GLY A 18 2.31 1.12 6.02
CA GLY A 18 3.76 0.94 6.06
C GLY A 18 4.18 -0.29 5.27
N TYR A 19 5.39 -0.29 4.71
CA TYR A 19 5.93 -1.48 4.08
C TYR A 19 6.66 -2.38 5.08
N ASP A 20 7.90 -2.01 5.45
CA ASP A 20 8.75 -2.78 6.36
C ASP A 20 8.15 -2.88 7.78
N GLY A 21 8.09 -4.10 8.31
CA GLY A 21 7.52 -4.38 9.63
C GLY A 21 5.98 -4.29 9.71
N THR A 22 5.30 -3.99 8.60
CA THR A 22 3.83 -3.95 8.52
C THR A 22 3.31 -4.96 7.49
N LEU A 23 3.63 -4.75 6.22
CA LEU A 23 3.23 -5.65 5.12
C LEU A 23 4.26 -6.76 4.90
N THR A 24 5.46 -6.59 5.45
CA THR A 24 6.52 -7.60 5.45
C THR A 24 7.10 -7.70 6.86
N PRO A 25 7.62 -8.87 7.26
CA PRO A 25 8.39 -8.97 8.49
C PRO A 25 9.65 -8.09 8.42
N ILE A 26 10.14 -7.65 9.57
CA ILE A 26 11.47 -7.02 9.66
C ILE A 26 12.51 -8.13 9.42
N VAL A 27 13.31 -7.97 8.37
CA VAL A 27 14.31 -8.95 7.94
C VAL A 27 15.73 -8.38 8.11
N LYS A 28 16.70 -9.28 8.34
CA LYS A 28 18.12 -8.90 8.47
C LYS A 28 18.70 -8.35 7.17
N ASP A 29 18.28 -8.93 6.04
CA ASP A 29 18.66 -8.48 4.71
C ASP A 29 17.50 -7.68 4.10
N PRO A 30 17.64 -6.34 3.99
CA PRO A 30 16.59 -5.48 3.44
C PRO A 30 16.15 -5.89 2.03
N ASP A 31 17.00 -6.59 1.26
CA ASP A 31 16.71 -6.94 -0.13
C ASP A 31 15.83 -8.18 -0.25
N ARG A 32 15.49 -8.79 0.91
CA ARG A 32 14.63 -9.96 1.03
C ARG A 32 13.31 -9.68 1.74
N ALA A 33 12.96 -8.41 1.94
CA ALA A 33 11.69 -7.99 2.52
C ALA A 33 10.56 -8.13 1.50
N PHE A 34 10.23 -9.36 1.11
CA PHE A 34 9.19 -9.63 0.14
C PHE A 34 7.82 -9.71 0.81
N MET A 35 6.82 -9.12 0.15
CA MET A 35 5.41 -9.29 0.49
C MET A 35 4.95 -10.69 0.08
N SER A 36 4.22 -11.37 0.97
CA SER A 36 3.61 -12.66 0.66
C SER A 36 2.47 -12.50 -0.36
N ASP A 37 2.16 -13.57 -1.09
CA ASP A 37 1.06 -13.56 -2.06
C ASP A 37 -0.30 -13.25 -1.41
N GLU A 38 -0.50 -13.73 -0.18
CA GLU A 38 -1.71 -13.46 0.61
C GLU A 38 -1.83 -11.97 0.97
N SER A 39 -0.74 -11.35 1.45
CA SER A 39 -0.72 -9.92 1.74
C SER A 39 -0.93 -9.09 0.48
N ARG A 40 -0.30 -9.50 -0.64
CA ARG A 40 -0.47 -8.84 -1.94
C ARG A 40 -1.92 -8.89 -2.41
N ALA A 41 -2.57 -10.05 -2.34
CA ALA A 41 -3.98 -10.21 -2.71
C ALA A 41 -4.89 -9.34 -1.83
N SER A 42 -4.62 -9.29 -0.52
CA SER A 42 -5.40 -8.49 0.43
C SER A 42 -5.26 -6.98 0.17
N VAL A 43 -4.03 -6.51 -0.05
CA VAL A 43 -3.75 -5.10 -0.36
C VAL A 43 -4.37 -4.71 -1.71
N LYS A 44 -4.30 -5.58 -2.72
CA LYS A 44 -4.94 -5.36 -4.02
C LYS A 44 -6.46 -5.19 -3.90
N LEU A 45 -7.11 -6.10 -3.16
CA LEU A 45 -8.54 -6.02 -2.92
C LEU A 45 -8.92 -4.71 -2.21
N LEU A 46 -8.14 -4.31 -1.21
CA LEU A 46 -8.33 -3.05 -0.49
C LEU A 46 -8.21 -1.83 -1.41
N ALA A 47 -7.13 -1.79 -2.21
CA ALA A 47 -6.83 -0.69 -3.13
C ALA A 47 -7.89 -0.52 -4.23
N SER A 48 -8.57 -1.62 -4.63
CA SER A 48 -9.67 -1.56 -5.59
C SER A 48 -10.93 -0.87 -5.06
N GLN A 49 -11.08 -0.73 -3.73
CA GLN A 49 -12.28 -0.20 -3.09
C GLN A 49 -12.07 1.18 -2.49
N VAL A 50 -10.87 1.44 -1.96
CA VAL A 50 -10.54 2.69 -1.28
C VAL A 50 -9.15 3.18 -1.71
N PRO A 51 -8.96 4.51 -1.89
CA PRO A 51 -7.64 5.08 -2.14
C PRO A 51 -6.63 4.58 -1.11
N THR A 52 -5.62 3.84 -1.58
CA THR A 52 -4.65 3.17 -0.71
C THR A 52 -3.22 3.53 -1.15
N ALA A 53 -2.38 3.90 -0.18
CA ALA A 53 -0.99 4.26 -0.42
C ALA A 53 -0.03 3.39 0.40
N ILE A 54 1.09 3.00 -0.21
CA ILE A 54 2.25 2.44 0.49
C ILE A 54 3.18 3.57 0.90
N ILE A 55 3.50 3.64 2.18
CA ILE A 55 4.48 4.57 2.75
C ILE A 55 5.75 3.77 3.07
N SER A 56 6.86 4.13 2.45
CA SER A 56 8.13 3.41 2.64
C SER A 56 9.33 4.34 2.76
N GLY A 57 10.29 3.93 3.58
CA GLY A 57 11.63 4.54 3.60
C GLY A 57 12.51 4.10 2.43
N ARG A 58 12.08 3.09 1.65
CA ARG A 58 12.81 2.60 0.48
C ARG A 58 12.67 3.56 -0.70
N CYS A 59 13.61 3.49 -1.65
CA CYS A 59 13.44 4.19 -2.93
C CYS A 59 12.23 3.62 -3.70
N LEU A 60 11.68 4.42 -4.60
CA LEU A 60 10.45 4.11 -5.34
C LEU A 60 10.59 2.80 -6.12
N GLU A 61 11.67 2.64 -6.86
CA GLU A 61 11.92 1.49 -7.73
C GLU A 61 11.92 0.18 -6.93
N LYS A 62 12.47 0.22 -5.70
CA LYS A 62 12.58 -0.96 -4.84
C LYS A 62 11.24 -1.35 -4.24
N VAL A 63 10.49 -0.38 -3.70
CA VAL A 63 9.18 -0.68 -3.12
C VAL A 63 8.17 -1.09 -4.20
N VAL A 64 8.19 -0.44 -5.37
CA VAL A 64 7.34 -0.84 -6.51
C VAL A 64 7.73 -2.24 -7.00
N GLY A 65 9.03 -2.53 -7.11
CA GLY A 65 9.52 -3.84 -7.51
C GLY A 65 9.12 -4.98 -6.55
N PHE A 66 8.97 -4.69 -5.27
CA PHE A 66 8.51 -5.69 -4.29
C PHE A 66 6.98 -5.82 -4.23
N VAL A 67 6.27 -4.69 -4.26
CA VAL A 67 4.81 -4.64 -4.08
C VAL A 67 4.05 -4.99 -5.36
N GLN A 68 4.57 -4.63 -6.55
CA GLN A 68 4.03 -5.01 -7.87
C GLN A 68 2.49 -4.91 -7.99
N LEU A 69 1.91 -3.79 -7.53
CA LEU A 69 0.48 -3.52 -7.63
C LEU A 69 0.29 -2.12 -8.23
N GLU A 70 -0.51 -2.04 -9.28
CA GLU A 70 -0.73 -0.80 -10.05
C GLU A 70 -1.86 0.05 -9.44
N GLU A 71 -2.67 -0.55 -8.56
CA GLU A 71 -3.82 0.10 -7.90
C GLU A 71 -3.40 1.05 -6.76
N LEU A 72 -2.12 1.06 -6.39
CA LEU A 72 -1.60 1.75 -5.22
C LEU A 72 -0.96 3.09 -5.57
N PHE A 73 -1.06 4.02 -4.63
CA PHE A 73 -0.18 5.17 -4.55
C PHE A 73 1.11 4.78 -3.79
N TYR A 74 2.24 5.40 -4.13
CA TYR A 74 3.50 5.19 -3.42
C TYR A 74 4.05 6.52 -2.91
N ALA A 75 4.29 6.61 -1.60
CA ALA A 75 5.02 7.71 -1.01
C ALA A 75 6.32 7.19 -0.40
N VAL A 76 7.43 7.75 -0.86
CA VAL A 76 8.78 7.36 -0.44
C VAL A 76 9.51 8.51 0.24
N SER A 77 10.43 8.17 1.14
CA SER A 77 11.25 9.12 1.90
C SER A 77 12.30 9.81 1.01
N ALA A 78 11.84 10.65 0.09
CA ALA A 78 12.61 11.65 -0.67
C ALA A 78 11.62 12.60 -1.38
N TYR A 79 10.90 13.42 -0.60
CA TYR A 79 10.13 14.58 -1.07
C TYR A 79 9.05 14.37 -2.15
N THR A 80 8.76 13.13 -2.54
CA THR A 80 7.94 12.84 -3.72
C THR A 80 6.86 11.84 -3.36
N ILE A 81 5.60 12.29 -3.39
CA ILE A 81 4.48 11.39 -3.64
C ILE A 81 4.59 11.04 -5.12
N ALA A 82 5.10 9.86 -5.43
CA ALA A 82 5.14 9.38 -6.81
C ALA A 82 3.78 8.77 -7.13
N THR A 83 2.99 9.48 -7.93
CA THR A 83 1.66 9.01 -8.32
C THR A 83 1.79 8.13 -9.55
N SER A 84 1.82 6.81 -9.38
CA SER A 84 1.01 5.97 -10.28
C SER A 84 -0.43 6.30 -9.94
N ILE A 85 -1.05 7.20 -10.71
CA ILE A 85 -2.50 7.44 -10.59
C ILE A 85 -3.14 6.09 -10.94
N PRO A 86 -3.87 5.45 -10.01
CA PRO A 86 -4.61 4.24 -10.34
C PRO A 86 -5.52 4.59 -11.50
N ARG A 87 -5.47 3.83 -12.59
CA ARG A 87 -6.45 3.97 -13.67
C ARG A 87 -7.78 3.48 -13.14
N PHE A 88 -8.50 4.34 -12.42
CA PHE A 88 -9.93 4.15 -12.22
C PHE A 88 -10.55 4.23 -13.61
N GLY A 89 -11.05 3.11 -14.10
CA GLY A 89 -11.83 3.08 -15.33
C GLY A 89 -12.88 4.18 -15.26
N THR A 90 -12.92 5.02 -16.29
CA THR A 90 -14.06 5.90 -16.54
C THR A 90 -15.34 5.05 -16.58
N PRO A 91 -16.48 5.59 -16.12
CA PRO A 91 -17.76 4.86 -16.09
C PRO A 91 -18.18 4.31 -17.44
#